data_AF-A0A966QDQ2-F1
#
_entry.id   AF-A0A966QDQ2-F1
#
_cell.length_a   1.000
_cell.length_b   1.000
_cell.length_c   1.000
_cell.angle_alpha   90.00
_cell.angle_beta   90.00
_cell.angle_gamma   90.00
#
_symmetry.space_group_name_H-M   'P 1'
#
loop_
_entity.id
_entity.type
_entity.pdbx_description
1 polymer ?
#
loop_
_entity_poly.entity_id
_entity_poly.type
_entity_poly.pdbx_seq_one_letter_code
_entity_poly.pdbx_strand_id
1 'polypeptide(L)' 'MASLSPEQPPAPIPVVVAGALGRMGAEVVKAVTASPDAVVVGAVDTTPGSEG' A
#
# COMPACT_ATOMS: atom_id res chain seq x y z
N MET A 1 37.23 1.55 1.89
CA MET A 1 36.69 2.84 1.40
C MET A 1 35.26 2.57 0.95
N ALA A 2 34.30 2.65 1.87
CA ALA A 2 32.89 2.37 1.57
C ALA A 2 32.35 3.56 0.76
N SER A 3 31.99 3.31 -0.50
CA SER A 3 31.29 4.29 -1.32
C SER A 3 29.91 4.53 -0.69
N LEU A 4 29.73 5.70 -0.07
CA LEU A 4 28.40 6.22 0.22
C LEU A 4 27.76 6.55 -1.13
N SER A 5 26.96 5.62 -1.64
CA SER A 5 26.12 5.86 -2.82
C SER A 5 25.22 7.06 -2.54
N PRO A 6 25.00 7.96 -3.51
CA PRO A 6 24.16 9.12 -3.34
C PRO A 6 22.75 8.69 -2.89
N GLU A 7 22.23 9.44 -1.92
CA GLU A 7 20.86 9.48 -1.38
C GLU A 7 19.86 8.59 -2.14
N GLN A 8 19.72 7.35 -1.65
CA GLN A 8 18.69 6.44 -2.14
C GLN A 8 17.34 7.14 -1.91
N PRO A 9 16.49 7.32 -2.95
CA PRO A 9 15.23 8.02 -2.78
C PRO A 9 14.41 7.35 -1.67
N PRO A 10 13.66 8.12 -0.86
CA PRO A 10 12.89 7.57 0.24
C PRO A 10 12.02 6.44 -0.30
N ALA A 11 12.09 5.28 0.35
CA ALA A 11 11.27 4.14 -0.03
C ALA A 11 9.77 4.53 0.10
N PRO A 12 8.90 4.07 -0.81
CA PRO A 12 7.47 4.35 -0.73
C PRO A 12 6.88 3.89 0.61
N ILE A 13 5.89 4.61 1.10
CA ILE A 13 5.19 4.30 2.35
C ILE A 13 4.44 2.96 2.18
N PRO A 14 4.75 1.93 3.00
CA PRO A 14 4.02 0.68 2.96
C PRO A 14 2.66 0.83 3.64
N VAL A 15 1.59 0.52 2.92
CA VAL A 15 0.20 0.68 3.38
C VAL A 15 -0.50 -0.68 3.45
N VAL A 16 -1.21 -0.92 4.55
CA VAL A 16 -2.20 -1.99 4.66
C VAL A 16 -3.59 -1.37 4.68
N VAL A 17 -4.51 -1.87 3.85
CA VAL A 17 -5.89 -1.39 3.80
C VAL A 17 -6.80 -2.41 4.49
N ALA A 18 -7.45 -2.02 5.59
CA ALA A 18 -8.49 -2.82 6.23
C ALA A 18 -9.88 -2.43 5.71
N GLY A 19 -10.72 -3.43 5.42
CA GLY A 19 -12.00 -3.23 4.73
C GLY A 19 -11.82 -2.96 3.24
N ALA A 20 -10.82 -3.58 2.60
CA ALA A 20 -10.40 -3.29 1.23
C ALA A 20 -11.46 -3.62 0.14
N LEU A 21 -12.39 -4.53 0.42
CA LEU A 21 -13.48 -4.89 -0.49
C LEU A 21 -14.70 -3.98 -0.31
N GLY A 22 -14.75 -3.20 0.77
CA GLY A 22 -15.77 -2.18 0.99
C GLY A 22 -15.69 -1.04 -0.03
N ARG A 23 -16.80 -0.31 -0.21
CA ARG A 23 -16.90 0.80 -1.18
C ARG A 23 -15.79 1.85 -1.01
N MET A 24 -15.47 2.21 0.24
CA MET A 24 -14.40 3.16 0.52
C MET A 24 -13.02 2.49 0.39
N GLY A 25 -12.84 1.27 0.90
CA GLY A 25 -11.57 0.56 0.85
C GLY A 25 -11.08 0.32 -0.57
N ALA A 26 -11.97 -0.02 -1.49
CA ALA A 26 -11.65 -0.19 -2.90
C ALA A 26 -11.11 1.11 -3.53
N GLU A 27 -11.68 2.27 -3.18
CA GLU A 27 -11.17 3.57 -3.63
C GLU A 27 -9.84 3.94 -2.96
N VAL A 28 -9.64 3.56 -1.68
CA VAL A 28 -8.35 3.76 -0.99
C VAL A 28 -7.25 2.94 -1.67
N VAL A 29 -7.51 1.67 -2.01
CA VAL A 29 -6.54 0.83 -2.73
C VAL A 29 -6.16 1.47 -4.06
N LYS A 30 -7.14 1.96 -4.83
CA LYS A 30 -6.88 2.67 -6.11
C LYS A 30 -6.04 3.92 -5.90
N ALA A 31 -6.38 4.75 -4.93
CA ALA A 31 -5.68 6.00 -4.64
C ALA A 31 -4.22 5.76 -4.22
N VAL A 32 -3.99 4.78 -3.33
CA VAL A 32 -2.65 4.43 -2.86
C VAL A 32 -1.82 3.83 -4.01
N THR A 33 -2.40 2.95 -4.83
CA THR A 33 -1.72 2.35 -5.99
C THR A 33 -1.33 3.39 -7.05
N ALA A 34 -2.11 4.46 -7.19
CA ALA A 34 -1.82 5.56 -8.11
C ALA A 34 -0.80 6.57 -7.54
N SER A 35 -0.47 6.50 -6.26
CA SER A 35 0.47 7.43 -5.61
C SER A 35 1.92 7.00 -5.85
N PRO A 36 2.82 7.93 -6.21
CA PRO A 36 4.24 7.61 -6.33
C PRO A 36 4.93 7.43 -4.95
N ASP A 37 4.31 7.94 -3.89
CA ASP A 37 4.91 7.99 -2.55
C ASP A 37 4.50 6.80 -1.66
N ALA A 38 3.62 5.92 -2.14
CA ALA A 38 3.06 4.84 -1.34
C ALA A 38 2.87 3.56 -2.14
N VAL A 39 2.80 2.43 -1.44
CA VAL A 39 2.54 1.11 -2.03
C VAL A 39 1.65 0.30 -1.11
N VAL A 40 0.63 -0.34 -1.68
CA VAL A 40 -0.20 -1.30 -0.93
C VAL A 40 0.58 -2.60 -0.77
N VAL A 41 0.87 -2.97 0.47
CA VAL A 41 1.58 -4.22 0.82
C VAL A 41 0.64 -5.27 1.41
N GLY A 42 -0.60 -4.89 1.72
CA GLY A 42 -1.64 -5.80 2.18
C GLY A 42 -3.02 -5.18 2.05
N ALA A 43 -4.01 -6.01 1.76
CA ALA A 43 -5.41 -5.65 1.72
C ALA A 43 -6.16 -6.71 2.49
N VAL A 44 -6.82 -6.30 3.58
CA VAL A 44 -7.57 -7.20 4.45
C VAL A 44 -9.04 -6.85 4.48
N ASP A 45 -9.90 -7.85 4.52
CA ASP A 45 -11.35 -7.69 4.60
C ASP A 45 -12.01 -8.87 5.34
N THR A 46 -13.16 -8.59 5.96
CA THR A 46 -13.96 -9.59 6.68
C THR A 46 -15.26 -9.91 5.95
N THR A 47 -15.37 -9.54 4.67
CA THR A 47 -16.52 -9.84 3.82
C THR A 47 -16.63 -11.37 3.68
N PRO A 48 -17.77 -11.97 4.07
CA PRO A 48 -17.94 -13.41 4.01
C PRO A 48 -17.68 -13.96 2.60
N GLY A 49 -16.85 -15.00 2.49
CA GLY A 49 -16.48 -15.62 1.21
C GLY A 49 -15.36 -14.93 0.44
N SER A 50 -14.81 -13.83 0.99
CA SER A 50 -13.62 -13.15 0.48
C SER A 50 -12.69 -12.75 1.63
N GLU A 51 -12.67 -13.52 2.73
CA GLU A 51 -11.84 -13.21 3.90
C GLU A 51 -10.35 -13.35 3.57
N GLY A 52 -9.54 -12.43 4.10
CA GLY A 52 -8.08 -12.40 3.94
C GLY A 52 -7.51 -11.08 4.38
#